data_AF-A0A653NAS4-F1
#
_entry.id   AF-A0A653NAS4-F1
#
_cell.length_a   1.000
_cell.length_b   1.000
_cell.length_c   1.000
_cell.angle_alpha   90.00
_cell.angle_beta   90.00
_cell.angle_gamma   90.00
#
_symmetry.space_group_name_H-M   'P 1'
#
loop_
_entity.id
_entity.type
_entity.pdbx_description
1 polymer ?
#
loop_
_entity_poly.entity_id
_entity_poly.type
_entity_poly.pdbx_seq_one_letter_code
_entity_poly.pdbx_strand_id
1 'polypeptide(L)'
;MNPELATILARVSQREGVPPALLLGVLASMGDASGKPDFTRIENNLARRAGDFRSLQTRLARPAGNDPERDRLQALAIQALAEGRLAEADRLLALAEQRNLDGAAAPDALSRDRLLAAAAGRADRGAVAMLHLNPKAYGEAAERYAEAALIADSAEAGSGLTYAWMQADALARRGADFSDKSAFVASIGQLRGLLAKLDNFDQTVPWAETQLRLARSLTGLSHYEGGGSLLRQVVEIYRTTLEDLQRAKAPRLWTTLQTRLGEALARLGEIEDDAGLLDDGVAAFRAGLSGMTRADMPREWGRLQWELGKAHVALGLRASGVSAFEAAVNCFKLVLDDRPRESAPLEWAEVQDRIGAALVGLAGYYNEPVVLEEAIAAFDAALDVRRREIVPSLWAESAANRAEARLELAERIRDRVEAEKATTELVMAIETLRGLGLAAEAKRREPKLRRAAVLVETLRKS
;
A
#
# COMPACT_ATOMS: atom_id res chain seq x y z
N MET A 1 9.77 22.33 16.27
CA MET A 1 9.15 21.14 15.65
C MET A 1 7.64 21.23 15.88
N ASN A 2 6.81 21.02 14.85
CA ASN A 2 5.34 21.00 14.98
C ASN A 2 4.91 19.89 15.99
N PRO A 3 4.01 20.16 16.97
CA PRO A 3 3.50 19.15 17.91
C PRO A 3 2.93 17.86 17.28
N GLU A 4 2.30 17.97 16.11
CA GLU A 4 1.74 16.83 15.37
C GLU A 4 2.85 15.93 14.83
N LEU A 5 3.93 16.51 14.30
CA LEU A 5 5.11 15.77 13.86
C LEU A 5 5.80 15.06 15.03
N ALA A 6 5.88 15.70 16.20
CA ALA A 6 6.43 15.09 17.40
C ALA A 6 5.62 13.84 17.82
N THR A 7 4.29 13.92 17.72
CA THR A 7 3.38 12.81 18.03
C THR A 7 3.53 11.66 17.04
N ILE A 8 3.63 11.95 15.75
CA ILE A 8 3.86 10.95 14.70
C ILE A 8 5.19 10.25 14.90
N LEU A 9 6.27 11.01 15.16
CA LEU A 9 7.60 10.45 15.40
C LEU A 9 7.60 9.51 16.61
N ALA A 10 6.98 9.90 17.72
CA ALA A 10 6.88 9.06 18.92
C ALA A 10 6.10 7.78 18.62
N ARG A 11 4.96 7.88 17.93
CA ARG A 11 4.12 6.73 17.56
C ARG A 11 4.85 5.76 16.62
N VAL A 12 5.48 6.26 15.57
CA VAL A 12 6.22 5.42 14.60
C VAL A 12 7.44 4.80 15.27
N SER A 13 8.19 5.57 16.07
CA SER A 13 9.32 5.08 16.85
C SER A 13 8.93 3.90 17.73
N GLN A 14 7.85 4.06 18.51
CA GLN A 14 7.35 3.00 19.40
C GLN A 14 6.82 1.79 18.63
N ARG A 15 6.00 2.01 17.60
CA ARG A 15 5.40 0.94 16.79
C ARG A 15 6.45 0.12 16.04
N GLU A 16 7.46 0.80 15.51
CA GLU A 16 8.50 0.18 14.70
C GLU A 16 9.76 -0.17 15.50
N GLY A 17 9.85 0.17 16.79
CA GLY A 17 11.01 -0.14 17.62
C GLY A 17 12.32 0.46 17.08
N VAL A 18 12.27 1.68 16.54
CA VAL A 18 13.47 2.38 16.02
C VAL A 18 13.75 3.66 16.81
N PRO A 19 15.01 4.13 16.90
CA PRO A 19 15.32 5.34 17.66
C PRO A 19 14.60 6.58 17.12
N PRO A 20 14.06 7.47 17.97
CA PRO A 20 13.48 8.74 17.53
C PRO A 20 14.46 9.62 16.74
N ALA A 21 15.74 9.58 17.09
CA ALA A 21 16.79 10.35 16.42
C ALA A 21 16.97 9.96 14.95
N LEU A 22 16.87 8.67 14.61
CA LEU A 22 16.83 8.19 13.22
C LEU A 22 15.69 8.86 12.45
N LEU A 23 14.46 8.80 12.98
CA LEU A 23 13.29 9.34 12.31
C LEU A 23 13.37 10.86 12.15
N LEU A 24 13.97 11.56 13.12
CA LEU A 24 14.26 12.99 13.02
C LEU A 24 15.26 13.28 11.88
N GLY A 25 16.33 12.49 11.76
CA GLY A 25 17.30 12.63 10.67
C GLY A 25 16.67 12.38 9.29
N VAL A 26 15.81 11.36 9.20
CA VAL A 26 15.02 11.07 8.00
C VAL A 26 14.09 12.24 7.66
N LEU A 27 13.36 12.78 8.64
CA LEU A 27 12.45 13.89 8.43
C LEU A 27 13.19 15.17 8.01
N ALA A 28 14.35 15.45 8.60
CA ALA A 28 15.17 16.61 8.26
C ALA A 28 15.64 16.58 6.79
N SER A 29 15.81 15.39 6.22
CA SER A 29 16.22 15.22 4.81
C SER A 29 15.13 15.50 3.78
N MET A 30 13.88 15.65 4.22
CA MET A 30 12.73 15.96 3.36
C MET A 30 12.76 17.40 2.83
N GLY A 31 13.49 18.30 3.52
CA GLY A 31 13.52 19.73 3.22
C GLY A 31 12.19 20.43 3.53
N ASP A 32 12.13 21.73 3.22
CA ASP A 32 10.92 22.53 3.40
C ASP A 32 9.94 22.26 2.24
N ALA A 33 8.86 21.55 2.51
CA ALA A 33 7.77 21.38 1.55
C ALA A 33 6.96 22.68 1.43
N SER A 34 6.77 23.18 0.21
CA SER A 34 5.86 24.30 -0.06
C SER A 34 4.41 23.83 0.03
N GLY A 35 3.77 23.99 1.20
CA GLY A 35 2.36 23.66 1.39
C GLY A 35 2.02 23.18 2.80
N LYS A 36 0.75 22.84 3.03
CA LYS A 36 0.34 22.17 4.28
C LYS A 36 0.89 20.74 4.28
N PRO A 37 1.55 20.29 5.36
CA PRO A 37 2.07 18.94 5.45
C PRO A 37 0.94 17.89 5.46
N ASP A 38 1.08 16.87 4.61
CA ASP A 38 0.24 15.67 4.65
C ASP A 38 0.80 14.71 5.70
N PHE A 39 0.25 14.78 6.91
CA PHE A 39 0.72 14.01 8.06
C PHE A 39 0.56 12.50 7.88
N THR A 40 -0.47 12.04 7.17
CA THR A 40 -0.68 10.62 6.89
C THR A 40 0.41 10.09 5.97
N ARG A 41 0.72 10.84 4.89
CA ARG A 41 1.82 10.48 3.99
C ARG A 41 3.17 10.51 4.71
N ILE A 42 3.41 11.49 5.58
CA ILE A 42 4.63 11.58 6.38
C ILE A 42 4.75 10.36 7.32
N GLU A 43 3.70 10.02 8.07
CA GLU A 43 3.70 8.85 8.96
C GLU A 43 4.02 7.54 8.19
N ASN A 44 3.37 7.34 7.05
CA ASN A 44 3.60 6.17 6.20
C ASN A 44 5.03 6.09 5.66
N ASN A 45 5.59 7.23 5.26
CA ASN A 45 6.97 7.32 4.80
C ASN A 45 7.95 7.01 5.94
N LEU A 46 7.75 7.58 7.13
CA LEU A 46 8.60 7.31 8.30
C LEU A 46 8.56 5.83 8.71
N ALA A 47 7.37 5.22 8.73
CA ALA A 47 7.22 3.80 9.05
C ALA A 47 7.97 2.90 8.06
N ARG A 48 7.91 3.24 6.77
CA ARG A 48 8.67 2.52 5.73
C ARG A 48 10.18 2.65 5.96
N ARG A 49 10.66 3.86 6.23
CA ARG A 49 12.09 4.12 6.49
C ARG A 49 12.59 3.44 7.75
N ALA A 50 11.75 3.30 8.78
CA ALA A 50 12.05 2.49 9.94
C ALA A 50 12.29 1.02 9.57
N GLY A 51 11.46 0.45 8.70
CA GLY A 51 11.63 -0.89 8.15
C GLY A 51 12.92 -1.05 7.31
N ASP A 52 13.21 -0.07 6.46
CA ASP A 52 14.42 -0.04 5.64
C ASP A 52 15.68 0.02 6.53
N PHE A 53 15.65 0.85 7.57
CA PHE A 53 16.72 0.94 8.56
C PHE A 53 16.96 -0.38 9.30
N ARG A 54 15.92 -1.04 9.81
CA ARG A 54 16.06 -2.34 10.49
C ARG A 54 16.70 -3.39 9.58
N SER A 55 16.28 -3.40 8.32
CA SER A 55 16.83 -4.31 7.30
C SER A 55 18.30 -4.03 7.05
N LEU A 56 18.69 -2.76 6.90
CA LEU A 56 20.08 -2.35 6.74
C LEU A 56 20.92 -2.65 7.99
N GLN A 57 20.42 -2.32 9.18
CA GLN A 57 21.08 -2.61 10.46
C GLN A 57 21.36 -4.11 10.62
N THR A 58 20.39 -4.96 10.27
CA THR A 58 20.55 -6.42 10.32
C THR A 58 21.65 -6.92 9.36
N ARG A 59 21.78 -6.30 8.18
CA ARG A 59 22.86 -6.64 7.25
C ARG A 59 24.22 -6.16 7.74
N LEU A 60 24.32 -4.91 8.19
CA LEU A 60 25.57 -4.32 8.69
C LEU A 60 26.07 -4.96 9.98
N ALA A 61 25.19 -5.56 10.79
CA ALA A 61 25.58 -6.26 12.01
C ALA A 61 26.24 -7.62 11.76
N ARG A 62 26.25 -8.13 10.53
CA ARG A 62 26.94 -9.38 10.17
C ARG A 62 28.44 -9.08 10.04
N PRO A 63 29.31 -9.75 10.82
CA PRO A 63 30.76 -9.51 10.73
C PRO A 63 31.29 -9.83 9.33
N ALA A 64 32.18 -8.99 8.82
CA ALA A 64 32.97 -9.25 7.62
C ALA A 64 34.04 -10.34 7.86
N GLY A 65 34.26 -10.74 9.12
CA GLY A 65 35.00 -11.93 9.55
C GLY A 65 36.52 -11.79 9.51
N ASN A 66 37.07 -11.21 8.45
CA ASN A 66 38.51 -11.18 8.19
C ASN A 66 39.15 -9.77 8.27
N ASP A 67 38.39 -8.72 8.58
CA ASP A 67 38.90 -7.35 8.71
C ASP A 67 38.25 -6.61 9.90
N PRO A 68 38.91 -6.61 11.09
CA PRO A 68 38.37 -5.98 12.29
C PRO A 68 38.11 -4.47 12.15
N GLU A 69 38.87 -3.76 11.32
CA GLU A 69 38.66 -2.33 11.12
C GLU A 69 37.44 -2.07 10.23
N ARG A 70 37.17 -2.95 9.26
CA ARG A 70 35.93 -2.92 8.49
C ARG A 70 34.71 -3.17 9.38
N ASP A 71 34.79 -4.17 10.26
CA ASP A 71 33.72 -4.47 11.23
C ASP A 71 33.48 -3.27 12.16
N ARG A 72 34.55 -2.61 12.60
CA ARG A 72 34.48 -1.38 13.40
C ARG A 72 33.80 -0.24 12.64
N LEU A 73 34.16 -0.01 11.38
CA LEU A 73 33.54 1.03 10.54
C LEU A 73 32.04 0.76 10.34
N GLN A 74 31.64 -0.49 10.14
CA GLN A 74 30.22 -0.89 10.04
C GLN A 74 29.47 -0.66 11.36
N ALA A 75 30.06 -1.00 12.51
CA ALA A 75 29.47 -0.74 13.81
C ALA A 75 29.28 0.77 14.08
N LEU A 76 30.27 1.59 13.71
CA LEU A 76 30.17 3.05 13.79
C LEU A 76 29.08 3.60 12.85
N ALA A 77 28.93 3.02 11.65
CA ALA A 77 27.87 3.41 10.73
C ALA A 77 26.48 3.08 11.31
N ILE A 78 26.30 1.91 11.92
CA ILE A 78 25.06 1.54 12.61
C ILE A 78 24.73 2.54 13.72
N GLN A 79 25.72 2.92 14.52
CA GLN A 79 25.55 3.92 15.57
C GLN A 79 25.16 5.29 14.98
N ALA A 80 25.84 5.74 13.92
CA ALA A 80 25.52 6.99 13.24
C ALA A 80 24.08 6.99 12.67
N LEU A 81 23.63 5.87 12.10
CA LEU A 81 22.24 5.71 11.62
C LEU A 81 21.24 5.80 12.78
N ALA A 82 21.48 5.09 13.88
CA ALA A 82 20.62 5.13 15.07
C ALA A 82 20.48 6.54 15.65
N GLU A 83 21.53 7.35 15.53
CA GLU A 83 21.56 8.75 15.97
C GLU A 83 21.09 9.74 14.88
N GLY A 84 20.59 9.26 13.74
CA GLY A 84 20.03 10.07 12.65
C GLY A 84 21.06 10.78 11.77
N ARG A 85 22.36 10.51 11.95
CA ARG A 85 23.45 11.08 11.15
C ARG A 85 23.69 10.29 9.86
N LEU A 86 22.72 10.35 8.95
CA LEU A 86 22.74 9.58 7.71
C LEU A 86 23.98 9.84 6.83
N ALA A 87 24.41 11.10 6.72
CA ALA A 87 25.61 11.47 5.96
C ALA A 87 26.91 10.96 6.59
N GLU A 88 26.98 10.90 7.93
CA GLU A 88 28.10 10.28 8.65
C GLU A 88 28.17 8.78 8.35
N ALA A 89 27.01 8.11 8.39
CA ALA A 89 26.91 6.69 8.09
C ALA A 89 27.35 6.35 6.66
N ASP A 90 26.93 7.12 5.64
CA ASP A 90 27.41 6.90 4.25
C ASP A 90 28.93 7.07 4.14
N ARG A 91 29.50 8.08 4.82
CA ARG A 91 30.97 8.27 4.84
C ARG A 91 31.69 7.09 5.47
N LEU A 92 31.22 6.58 6.61
CA LEU A 92 31.81 5.43 7.30
C LEU A 92 31.73 4.16 6.44
N LEU A 93 30.60 3.93 5.76
CA LEU A 93 30.45 2.81 4.83
C LEU A 93 31.33 2.96 3.59
N ALA A 94 31.54 4.18 3.08
CA ALA A 94 32.47 4.44 1.99
C ALA A 94 33.92 4.10 2.38
N LEU A 95 34.33 4.44 3.61
CA LEU A 95 35.65 4.04 4.13
C LEU A 95 35.77 2.52 4.28
N ALA A 96 34.71 1.84 4.74
CA ALA A 96 34.69 0.38 4.85
C ALA A 96 34.80 -0.30 3.49
N GLU A 97 34.10 0.24 2.48
CA GLU A 97 34.17 -0.21 1.08
C GLU A 97 35.57 0.00 0.50
N GLN A 98 36.16 1.19 0.69
CA GLN A 98 37.51 1.50 0.23
C GLN A 98 38.55 0.57 0.88
N ARG A 99 38.46 0.32 2.18
CA ARG A 99 39.35 -0.60 2.91
C ARG A 99 39.34 -2.01 2.31
N ASN A 100 38.16 -2.49 1.91
CA ASN A 100 37.99 -3.79 1.24
C ASN A 100 38.69 -3.84 -0.13
N LEU A 101 38.74 -2.71 -0.84
CA LEU A 101 39.43 -2.59 -2.13
C LEU A 101 40.96 -2.42 -1.97
N ASP A 102 41.40 -1.60 -1.01
CA ASP A 102 42.83 -1.25 -0.79
C ASP A 102 43.65 -2.41 -0.21
N GLY A 103 43.03 -3.40 0.43
CA GLY A 103 43.73 -4.56 1.00
C GLY A 103 44.30 -5.55 -0.04
N ALA A 104 44.31 -5.24 -1.34
CA ALA A 104 44.79 -6.12 -2.41
C ALA A 104 46.32 -6.02 -2.55
N ALA A 105 47.01 -7.13 -2.26
CA ALA A 105 48.47 -7.21 -2.37
C ALA A 105 48.99 -7.19 -3.83
N ALA A 106 48.10 -7.28 -4.83
CA ALA A 106 48.43 -7.16 -6.25
C ALA A 106 47.33 -6.38 -7.00
N PRO A 107 47.68 -5.45 -7.92
CA PRO A 107 46.71 -4.63 -8.67
C PRO A 107 45.78 -5.39 -9.64
N ASP A 108 46.14 -6.62 -10.06
CA ASP A 108 45.59 -7.20 -11.30
C ASP A 108 44.48 -8.25 -11.16
N ALA A 109 43.93 -8.50 -9.97
CA ALA A 109 42.60 -9.10 -9.82
C ALA A 109 42.13 -8.99 -8.37
N LEU A 110 41.16 -8.11 -8.10
CA LEU A 110 40.35 -8.24 -6.89
C LEU A 110 39.70 -9.63 -6.91
N SER A 111 39.89 -10.42 -5.85
CA SER A 111 39.25 -11.73 -5.72
C SER A 111 37.72 -11.60 -5.84
N ARG A 112 37.04 -12.62 -6.40
CA ARG A 112 35.56 -12.69 -6.49
C ARG A 112 34.87 -12.24 -5.19
N ASP A 113 35.32 -12.75 -4.05
CA ASP A 113 34.72 -12.43 -2.74
C ASP A 113 34.82 -10.94 -2.37
N ARG A 114 35.92 -10.28 -2.76
CA ARG A 114 36.10 -8.84 -2.52
C ARG A 114 35.27 -7.98 -3.45
N LEU A 115 35.08 -8.40 -4.71
CA LEU A 115 34.16 -7.72 -5.63
C LEU A 115 32.71 -7.87 -5.15
N LEU A 116 32.29 -9.07 -4.75
CA LEU A 116 30.96 -9.29 -4.18
C LEU A 116 30.76 -8.47 -2.88
N ALA A 117 31.79 -8.40 -2.02
CA ALA A 117 31.76 -7.56 -0.83
C ALA A 117 31.70 -6.06 -1.16
N ALA A 118 32.39 -5.61 -2.22
CA ALA A 118 32.32 -4.23 -2.69
C ALA A 118 30.94 -3.89 -3.26
N ALA A 119 30.34 -4.79 -4.05
CA ALA A 119 28.97 -4.65 -4.53
C ALA A 119 27.97 -4.55 -3.37
N ALA A 120 28.10 -5.41 -2.36
CA ALA A 120 27.27 -5.36 -1.15
C ALA A 120 27.44 -4.04 -0.39
N GLY A 121 28.68 -3.58 -0.18
CA GLY A 121 28.98 -2.29 0.46
C GLY A 121 28.40 -1.11 -0.32
N ARG A 122 28.52 -1.12 -1.65
CA ARG A 122 27.92 -0.12 -2.54
C ARG A 122 26.39 -0.10 -2.43
N ALA A 123 25.76 -1.27 -2.38
CA ALA A 123 24.32 -1.39 -2.19
C ALA A 123 23.86 -0.93 -0.80
N ASP A 124 24.63 -1.20 0.26
CA ASP A 124 24.30 -0.69 1.60
C ASP A 124 24.36 0.83 1.66
N ARG A 125 25.29 1.46 0.94
CA ARG A 125 25.30 2.93 0.75
C ARG A 125 24.10 3.42 -0.06
N GLY A 126 23.67 2.67 -1.07
CA GLY A 126 22.38 2.90 -1.75
C GLY A 126 21.20 2.83 -0.78
N ALA A 127 21.22 1.90 0.18
CA ALA A 127 20.19 1.78 1.20
C ALA A 127 20.21 2.95 2.20
N VAL A 128 21.39 3.47 2.56
CA VAL A 128 21.49 4.72 3.34
C VAL A 128 20.90 5.90 2.56
N ALA A 129 21.19 6.01 1.26
CA ALA A 129 20.61 7.05 0.41
C ALA A 129 19.06 6.96 0.36
N MET A 130 18.50 5.75 0.33
CA MET A 130 17.04 5.55 0.42
C MET A 130 16.43 5.98 1.76
N LEU A 131 17.23 6.14 2.83
CA LEU A 131 16.74 6.70 4.09
C LEU A 131 16.44 8.20 3.99
N HIS A 132 17.06 8.90 3.06
CA HIS A 132 16.79 10.32 2.83
C HIS A 132 15.48 10.49 2.03
N LEU A 133 14.50 11.21 2.58
CA LEU A 133 13.19 11.45 1.98
C LEU A 133 13.19 12.60 0.96
N ASN A 134 14.06 12.54 -0.05
CA ASN A 134 14.02 13.48 -1.18
C ASN A 134 14.29 12.77 -2.54
N PRO A 135 13.83 13.36 -3.66
CA PRO A 135 13.94 12.72 -4.98
C PRO A 135 15.39 12.49 -5.43
N LYS A 136 16.30 13.41 -5.06
CA LYS A 136 17.72 13.34 -5.44
C LYS A 136 18.38 12.11 -4.84
N ALA A 137 18.18 11.89 -3.53
CA ALA A 137 18.78 10.75 -2.84
C ALA A 137 18.29 9.39 -3.37
N TYR A 138 17.05 9.29 -3.85
CA TYR A 138 16.57 8.06 -4.50
C TYR A 138 17.21 7.84 -5.88
N GLY A 139 17.51 8.93 -6.60
CA GLY A 139 18.31 8.87 -7.83
C GLY A 139 19.72 8.35 -7.55
N GLU A 140 20.40 8.93 -6.55
CA GLU A 140 21.72 8.47 -6.12
C GLU A 140 21.69 7.02 -5.60
N ALA A 141 20.62 6.60 -4.93
CA ALA A 141 20.44 5.21 -4.52
C ALA A 141 20.35 4.29 -5.74
N ALA A 142 19.54 4.65 -6.74
CA ALA A 142 19.41 3.88 -7.98
C ALA A 142 20.75 3.77 -8.72
N GLU A 143 21.53 4.84 -8.79
CA GLU A 143 22.88 4.83 -9.36
C GLU A 143 23.82 3.88 -8.61
N ARG A 144 23.87 3.98 -7.27
CA ARG A 144 24.67 3.06 -6.44
C ARG A 144 24.24 1.60 -6.62
N TYR A 145 22.96 1.31 -6.74
CA TYR A 145 22.48 -0.05 -7.03
C TYR A 145 22.88 -0.53 -8.44
N ALA A 146 22.87 0.36 -9.43
CA ALA A 146 23.36 0.04 -10.77
C ALA A 146 24.86 -0.30 -10.77
N GLU A 147 25.66 0.49 -10.05
CA GLU A 147 27.09 0.25 -9.86
C GLU A 147 27.33 -1.08 -9.13
N ALA A 148 26.57 -1.35 -8.06
CA ALA A 148 26.63 -2.62 -7.34
C ALA A 148 26.32 -3.81 -8.25
N ALA A 149 25.32 -3.69 -9.13
CA ALA A 149 24.99 -4.73 -10.11
C ALA A 149 26.17 -5.01 -11.05
N LEU A 150 26.80 -3.97 -11.59
CA LEU A 150 27.96 -4.10 -12.48
C LEU A 150 29.17 -4.72 -11.77
N ILE A 151 29.47 -4.29 -10.54
CA ILE A 151 30.58 -4.85 -9.75
C ILE A 151 30.33 -6.34 -9.46
N ALA A 152 29.11 -6.71 -9.08
CA ALA A 152 28.77 -8.10 -8.82
C ALA A 152 28.88 -8.96 -10.09
N ASP A 153 28.30 -8.52 -11.21
CA ASP A 153 28.37 -9.25 -12.48
C ASP A 153 29.81 -9.40 -13.01
N SER A 154 30.71 -8.47 -12.69
CA SER A 154 32.13 -8.60 -12.99
C SER A 154 32.83 -9.71 -12.18
N ALA A 155 32.31 -10.02 -11.00
CA ALA A 155 32.80 -11.09 -10.14
C ALA A 155 32.23 -12.46 -10.55
N GLU A 156 30.94 -12.48 -10.89
CA GLU A 156 30.19 -13.67 -11.27
C GLU A 156 28.94 -13.26 -12.06
N ALA A 157 28.82 -13.74 -13.29
CA ALA A 157 27.71 -13.42 -14.16
C ALA A 157 26.36 -13.79 -13.51
N GLY A 158 25.44 -12.82 -13.46
CA GLY A 158 24.10 -12.99 -12.89
C GLY A 158 24.00 -12.63 -11.41
N SER A 159 25.11 -12.48 -10.70
CA SER A 159 25.10 -12.05 -9.30
C SER A 159 24.66 -10.59 -9.11
N GLY A 160 24.66 -9.78 -10.18
CA GLY A 160 24.16 -8.41 -10.19
C GLY A 160 22.64 -8.27 -10.21
N LEU A 161 21.88 -9.34 -10.48
CA LEU A 161 20.43 -9.27 -10.73
C LEU A 161 19.65 -8.67 -9.54
N THR A 162 20.02 -9.05 -8.31
CA THR A 162 19.35 -8.53 -7.11
C THR A 162 19.55 -7.02 -6.98
N TYR A 163 20.75 -6.51 -7.28
CA TYR A 163 21.03 -5.08 -7.24
C TYR A 163 20.32 -4.33 -8.38
N ALA A 164 20.21 -4.93 -9.56
CA ALA A 164 19.43 -4.37 -10.66
C ALA A 164 17.93 -4.27 -10.31
N TRP A 165 17.37 -5.22 -9.56
CA TRP A 165 16.03 -5.08 -8.98
C TRP A 165 15.96 -3.95 -7.96
N MET A 166 16.96 -3.79 -7.09
CA MET A 166 17.00 -2.67 -6.14
C MET A 166 17.05 -1.31 -6.84
N GLN A 167 17.79 -1.20 -7.95
CA GLN A 167 17.80 0.00 -8.80
C GLN A 167 16.38 0.30 -9.33
N ALA A 168 15.73 -0.68 -9.95
CA ALA A 168 14.38 -0.51 -10.48
C ALA A 168 13.36 -0.18 -9.39
N ASP A 169 13.50 -0.79 -8.21
CA ASP A 169 12.67 -0.55 -7.04
C ASP A 169 12.84 0.88 -6.50
N ALA A 170 14.07 1.39 -6.43
CA ALA A 170 14.38 2.76 -6.02
C ALA A 170 13.76 3.80 -6.98
N LEU A 171 13.88 3.58 -8.30
CA LEU A 171 13.25 4.42 -9.32
C LEU A 171 11.72 4.41 -9.20
N ALA A 172 11.10 3.25 -9.06
CA ALA A 172 9.65 3.15 -8.87
C ALA A 172 9.21 3.84 -7.56
N ARG A 173 10.00 3.72 -6.49
CA ARG A 173 9.73 4.39 -5.22
C ARG A 173 9.84 5.90 -5.32
N ARG A 174 10.78 6.42 -6.10
CA ARG A 174 10.90 7.86 -6.38
C ARG A 174 9.65 8.37 -7.08
N GLY A 175 9.15 7.61 -8.05
CA GLY A 175 7.90 7.93 -8.74
C GLY A 175 6.69 7.96 -7.79
N ALA A 176 6.60 6.98 -6.88
CA ALA A 176 5.49 6.90 -5.92
C ALA A 176 5.55 7.99 -4.84
N ASP A 177 6.73 8.20 -4.25
CA ASP A 177 6.89 9.05 -3.08
C ASP A 177 7.03 10.54 -3.43
N PHE A 178 7.27 10.90 -4.70
CA PHE A 178 7.43 12.30 -5.16
C PHE A 178 6.62 12.65 -6.40
N SER A 179 5.72 11.76 -6.82
CA SER A 179 4.90 11.96 -8.02
C SER A 179 5.68 12.18 -9.31
N ASP A 180 6.87 11.55 -9.41
CA ASP A 180 7.76 11.65 -10.55
C ASP A 180 7.44 10.59 -11.61
N LYS A 181 6.65 10.99 -12.62
CA LYS A 181 6.27 10.12 -13.75
C LYS A 181 7.50 9.55 -14.47
N SER A 182 8.56 10.35 -14.64
CA SER A 182 9.77 9.93 -15.37
C SER A 182 10.50 8.79 -14.67
N ALA A 183 10.43 8.74 -13.33
CA ALA A 183 11.05 7.69 -12.55
C ALA A 183 10.36 6.32 -12.74
N PHE A 184 9.03 6.29 -12.93
CA PHE A 184 8.34 5.05 -13.33
C PHE A 184 8.77 4.58 -14.71
N VAL A 185 8.88 5.49 -15.68
CA VAL A 185 9.33 5.17 -17.04
C VAL A 185 10.75 4.60 -17.02
N ALA A 186 11.65 5.21 -16.24
CA ALA A 186 13.01 4.71 -16.06
C ALA A 186 13.03 3.30 -15.44
N SER A 187 12.24 3.06 -14.38
CA SER A 187 12.08 1.73 -13.77
C SER A 187 11.59 0.68 -14.78
N ILE A 188 10.56 1.01 -15.56
CA ILE A 188 10.00 0.13 -16.61
C ILE A 188 11.05 -0.21 -17.67
N GLY A 189 11.82 0.78 -18.13
CA GLY A 189 12.89 0.59 -19.10
C GLY A 189 13.96 -0.39 -18.60
N GLN A 190 14.41 -0.21 -17.36
CA GLN A 190 15.37 -1.12 -16.72
C GLN A 190 14.83 -2.55 -16.61
N LEU A 191 13.60 -2.72 -16.14
CA LEU A 191 12.98 -4.03 -15.95
C LEU A 191 12.76 -4.78 -17.27
N ARG A 192 12.36 -4.07 -18.34
CA ARG A 192 12.29 -4.65 -19.70
C ARG A 192 13.66 -5.07 -20.21
N GLY A 193 14.70 -4.29 -19.93
CA GLY A 193 16.08 -4.64 -20.25
C GLY A 193 16.58 -5.90 -19.52
N LEU A 194 16.14 -6.12 -18.29
CA LEU A 194 16.41 -7.37 -17.55
C LEU A 194 15.64 -8.55 -18.13
N LEU A 195 14.34 -8.39 -18.41
CA LEU A 195 13.51 -9.45 -18.99
C LEU A 195 14.03 -9.93 -20.35
N ALA A 196 14.62 -9.05 -21.16
CA ALA A 196 15.23 -9.43 -22.44
C ALA A 196 16.43 -10.38 -22.31
N LYS A 197 16.99 -10.53 -21.10
CA LYS A 197 18.14 -11.39 -20.80
C LYS A 197 17.77 -12.62 -19.97
N LEU A 198 16.56 -12.67 -19.43
CA LEU A 198 16.09 -13.77 -18.57
C LEU A 198 15.29 -14.76 -19.39
N ASP A 199 15.61 -16.04 -19.22
CA ASP A 199 14.84 -17.13 -19.80
C ASP A 199 13.67 -17.52 -18.87
N ASN A 200 12.44 -17.57 -19.37
CA ASN A 200 11.26 -17.88 -18.56
C ASN A 200 11.15 -19.37 -18.18
N PHE A 201 11.87 -20.27 -18.85
CA PHE A 201 11.90 -21.71 -18.54
C PHE A 201 12.98 -22.06 -17.52
N ASP A 202 14.23 -21.65 -17.78
CA ASP A 202 15.38 -21.96 -16.94
C ASP A 202 15.47 -21.03 -15.72
N GLN A 203 15.06 -19.77 -15.89
CA GLN A 203 15.10 -18.73 -14.87
C GLN A 203 13.68 -18.24 -14.51
N THR A 204 12.71 -19.15 -14.46
CA THR A 204 11.28 -18.82 -14.21
C THR A 204 11.08 -17.93 -12.98
N VAL A 205 11.75 -18.22 -11.86
CA VAL A 205 11.58 -17.46 -10.61
C VAL A 205 12.14 -16.02 -10.74
N PRO A 206 13.40 -15.82 -11.16
CA PRO A 206 13.90 -14.47 -11.47
C PRO A 206 13.09 -13.71 -12.53
N TRP A 207 12.65 -14.39 -13.59
CA TRP A 207 11.80 -13.79 -14.61
C TRP A 207 10.47 -13.31 -14.01
N ALA A 208 9.81 -14.14 -13.20
CA ALA A 208 8.55 -13.80 -12.53
C ALA A 208 8.70 -12.66 -11.49
N GLU A 209 9.80 -12.63 -10.73
CA GLU A 209 10.14 -11.51 -9.83
C GLU A 209 10.34 -10.18 -10.59
N THR A 210 10.89 -10.27 -11.79
CA THR A 210 11.10 -9.11 -12.67
C THR A 210 9.77 -8.63 -13.26
N GLN A 211 8.90 -9.55 -13.68
CA GLN A 211 7.53 -9.25 -14.13
C GLN A 211 6.69 -8.59 -13.03
N LEU A 212 6.77 -9.11 -11.80
CA LEU A 212 6.10 -8.52 -10.64
C LEU A 212 6.50 -7.04 -10.42
N ARG A 213 7.79 -6.74 -10.54
CA ARG A 213 8.30 -5.37 -10.43
C ARG A 213 7.86 -4.50 -11.59
N LEU A 214 7.86 -5.03 -12.82
CA LEU A 214 7.42 -4.32 -14.01
C LEU A 214 5.95 -3.91 -13.88
N ALA A 215 5.10 -4.86 -13.48
CA ALA A 215 3.69 -4.65 -13.24
C ALA A 215 3.44 -3.62 -12.12
N ARG A 216 4.26 -3.61 -11.06
CA ARG A 216 4.18 -2.58 -10.01
C ARG A 216 4.52 -1.19 -10.54
N SER A 217 5.55 -1.05 -11.38
CA SER A 217 5.93 0.23 -11.98
C SER A 217 4.89 0.73 -13.00
N LEU A 218 4.30 -0.17 -13.80
CA LEU A 218 3.18 0.14 -14.69
C LEU A 218 1.92 0.56 -13.92
N THR A 219 1.62 -0.11 -12.81
CA THR A 219 0.52 0.28 -11.90
C THR A 219 0.77 1.66 -11.32
N GLY A 220 2.02 1.98 -10.93
CA GLY A 220 2.39 3.32 -10.49
C GLY A 220 2.12 4.37 -11.57
N LEU A 221 2.56 4.10 -12.80
CA LEU A 221 2.37 4.98 -13.95
C LEU A 221 0.89 5.18 -14.34
N SER A 222 0.05 4.15 -14.19
CA SER A 222 -1.37 4.21 -14.59
C SER A 222 -2.19 5.24 -13.82
N HIS A 223 -1.76 5.61 -12.61
CA HIS A 223 -2.37 6.70 -11.85
C HIS A 223 -2.25 8.08 -12.53
N TYR A 224 -1.28 8.25 -13.44
CA TYR A 224 -1.01 9.53 -14.11
C TYR A 224 -1.56 9.60 -15.54
N GLU A 225 -1.59 8.48 -16.26
CA GLU A 225 -1.95 8.47 -17.68
C GLU A 225 -3.46 8.36 -17.91
N GLY A 226 -4.21 7.96 -16.87
CA GLY A 226 -5.65 7.75 -16.95
C GLY A 226 -6.03 6.54 -17.80
N GLY A 227 -7.20 5.95 -17.53
CA GLY A 227 -7.74 4.84 -18.31
C GLY A 227 -7.21 3.44 -17.93
N GLY A 228 -7.96 2.41 -18.36
CA GLY A 228 -7.71 1.00 -18.06
C GLY A 228 -6.60 0.33 -18.88
N SER A 229 -5.98 1.02 -19.86
CA SER A 229 -5.03 0.40 -20.81
C SER A 229 -3.77 -0.16 -20.15
N LEU A 230 -3.12 0.61 -19.27
CA LEU A 230 -1.95 0.12 -18.52
C LEU A 230 -2.34 -0.96 -17.51
N LEU A 231 -3.52 -0.87 -16.90
CA LEU A 231 -4.01 -1.91 -15.99
C LEU A 231 -4.32 -3.22 -16.73
N ARG A 232 -4.85 -3.17 -17.96
CA ARG A 232 -4.96 -4.36 -18.83
C ARG A 232 -3.61 -5.01 -19.09
N GLN A 233 -2.58 -4.22 -19.41
CA GLN A 233 -1.22 -4.74 -19.59
C GLN A 233 -0.70 -5.39 -18.30
N VAL A 234 -0.97 -4.79 -17.14
CA VAL A 234 -0.60 -5.36 -15.82
C VAL A 234 -1.29 -6.70 -15.57
N VAL A 235 -2.59 -6.79 -15.84
CA VAL A 235 -3.36 -8.04 -15.72
C VAL A 235 -2.76 -9.13 -16.62
N GLU A 236 -2.43 -8.79 -17.86
CA GLU A 236 -1.83 -9.72 -18.81
C GLU A 236 -0.45 -10.20 -18.36
N ILE A 237 0.41 -9.29 -17.85
CA ILE A 237 1.70 -9.66 -17.26
C ILE A 237 1.51 -10.67 -16.14
N TYR A 238 0.57 -10.45 -15.23
CA TYR A 238 0.35 -11.38 -14.12
C TYR A 238 -0.21 -12.73 -14.59
N ARG A 239 -1.15 -12.74 -15.54
CA ARG A 239 -1.71 -13.99 -16.11
C ARG A 239 -0.62 -14.83 -16.77
N THR A 240 0.13 -14.26 -17.71
CA THR A 240 1.26 -14.93 -18.39
C THR A 240 2.33 -15.38 -17.40
N THR A 241 2.61 -14.58 -16.36
CA THR A 241 3.58 -14.98 -15.33
C THR A 241 3.10 -16.19 -14.53
N LEU A 242 1.81 -16.27 -14.23
CA LEU A 242 1.20 -17.37 -13.48
C LEU A 242 0.98 -18.65 -14.30
N GLU A 243 1.00 -18.55 -15.64
CA GLU A 243 1.03 -19.72 -16.55
C GLU A 243 2.37 -20.46 -16.45
N ASP A 244 3.48 -19.73 -16.43
CA ASP A 244 4.83 -20.31 -16.37
C ASP A 244 5.27 -20.64 -14.92
N LEU A 245 4.92 -19.79 -13.95
CA LEU A 245 5.31 -19.98 -12.56
C LEU A 245 4.34 -20.93 -11.84
N GLN A 246 4.71 -22.20 -11.78
CA GLN A 246 3.99 -23.18 -10.96
C GLN A 246 4.10 -22.85 -9.46
N ARG A 247 2.99 -22.98 -8.74
CA ARG A 247 2.90 -22.76 -7.27
C ARG A 247 3.98 -23.52 -6.49
N ALA A 248 4.33 -24.74 -6.90
CA ALA A 248 5.33 -25.56 -6.22
C ALA A 248 6.77 -25.01 -6.34
N LYS A 249 7.10 -24.27 -7.42
CA LYS A 249 8.45 -23.72 -7.64
C LYS A 249 8.75 -22.55 -6.70
N ALA A 250 7.79 -21.65 -6.50
CA ALA A 250 7.94 -20.50 -5.60
C ALA A 250 6.60 -20.13 -4.94
N PRO A 251 6.16 -20.85 -3.90
CA PRO A 251 4.83 -20.69 -3.31
C PRO A 251 4.52 -19.25 -2.87
N ARG A 252 5.48 -18.57 -2.22
CA ARG A 252 5.31 -17.19 -1.74
C ARG A 252 5.16 -16.18 -2.88
N LEU A 253 5.97 -16.33 -3.93
CA LEU A 253 5.90 -15.47 -5.11
C LEU A 253 4.58 -15.69 -5.86
N TRP A 254 4.17 -16.94 -6.02
CA TRP A 254 2.89 -17.30 -6.63
C TRP A 254 1.70 -16.68 -5.88
N THR A 255 1.68 -16.78 -4.54
CA THR A 255 0.65 -16.13 -3.71
C THR A 255 0.66 -14.61 -3.85
N THR A 256 1.86 -14.02 -3.95
CA THR A 256 2.00 -12.58 -4.18
C THR A 256 1.45 -12.18 -5.53
N LEU A 257 1.79 -12.90 -6.61
CA LEU A 257 1.28 -12.66 -7.95
C LEU A 257 -0.23 -12.80 -8.04
N GLN A 258 -0.83 -13.83 -7.42
CA GLN A 258 -2.28 -13.99 -7.35
C GLN A 258 -2.96 -12.82 -6.63
N THR A 259 -2.38 -12.39 -5.51
CA THR A 259 -2.88 -11.23 -4.77
C THR A 259 -2.82 -9.95 -5.61
N ARG A 260 -1.71 -9.72 -6.33
CA ARG A 260 -1.57 -8.55 -7.21
C ARG A 260 -2.45 -8.61 -8.44
N LEU A 261 -2.68 -9.79 -9.00
CA LEU A 261 -3.62 -10.01 -10.08
C LEU A 261 -5.03 -9.64 -9.63
N GLY A 262 -5.45 -10.09 -8.44
CA GLY A 262 -6.74 -9.72 -7.85
C GLY A 262 -6.89 -8.21 -7.65
N GLU A 263 -5.86 -7.53 -7.12
CA GLU A 263 -5.86 -6.06 -6.96
C GLU A 263 -6.02 -5.34 -8.31
N ALA A 264 -5.32 -5.81 -9.35
CA ALA A 264 -5.35 -5.20 -10.67
C ALA A 264 -6.70 -5.43 -11.39
N LEU A 265 -7.23 -6.66 -11.31
CA LEU A 265 -8.53 -7.04 -11.87
C LEU A 265 -9.69 -6.31 -11.20
N ALA A 266 -9.69 -6.27 -9.85
CA ALA A 266 -10.74 -5.58 -9.10
C ALA A 266 -10.80 -4.10 -9.50
N ARG A 267 -9.64 -3.44 -9.57
CA ARG A 267 -9.55 -2.05 -10.00
C ARG A 267 -9.96 -1.85 -11.46
N LEU A 268 -9.54 -2.74 -12.35
CA LEU A 268 -9.89 -2.65 -13.76
C LEU A 268 -11.41 -2.83 -13.96
N GLY A 269 -12.01 -3.81 -13.29
CA GLY A 269 -13.46 -4.03 -13.30
C GLY A 269 -14.25 -2.84 -12.75
N GLU A 270 -13.74 -2.14 -11.73
CA GLU A 270 -14.36 -0.89 -11.28
C GLU A 270 -14.28 0.24 -12.32
N ILE A 271 -13.13 0.38 -13.00
CA ILE A 271 -12.90 1.42 -14.02
C ILE A 271 -13.73 1.17 -15.28
N GLU A 272 -13.86 -0.10 -15.68
CA GLU A 272 -14.54 -0.51 -16.92
C GLU A 272 -16.00 -0.91 -16.70
N ASP A 273 -16.47 -0.84 -15.46
CA ASP A 273 -17.81 -1.27 -15.04
C ASP A 273 -18.10 -2.74 -15.40
N ASP A 274 -17.08 -3.59 -15.31
CA ASP A 274 -17.11 -4.99 -15.77
C ASP A 274 -17.15 -5.95 -14.59
N ALA A 275 -18.29 -6.65 -14.45
CA ALA A 275 -18.50 -7.66 -13.41
C ALA A 275 -17.66 -8.93 -13.59
N GLY A 276 -17.33 -9.31 -14.83
CA GLY A 276 -16.49 -10.48 -15.10
C GLY A 276 -15.06 -10.27 -14.62
N LEU A 277 -14.51 -9.07 -14.83
CA LEU A 277 -13.20 -8.70 -14.28
C LEU A 277 -13.19 -8.70 -12.74
N LEU A 278 -14.29 -8.27 -12.11
CA LEU A 278 -14.42 -8.33 -10.65
C LEU A 278 -14.48 -9.79 -10.14
N ASP A 279 -15.19 -10.68 -10.83
CA ASP A 279 -15.27 -12.10 -10.49
C ASP A 279 -13.90 -12.80 -10.64
N ASP A 280 -13.18 -12.52 -11.74
CA ASP A 280 -11.79 -12.96 -11.91
C ASP A 280 -10.90 -12.44 -10.77
N GLY A 281 -11.10 -11.19 -10.34
CA GLY A 281 -10.36 -10.59 -9.23
C GLY A 281 -10.62 -11.30 -7.89
N VAL A 282 -11.89 -11.63 -7.62
CA VAL A 282 -12.30 -12.44 -6.46
C VAL A 282 -11.65 -13.82 -6.51
N ALA A 283 -11.63 -14.47 -7.68
CA ALA A 283 -10.99 -15.78 -7.86
C ALA A 283 -9.47 -15.71 -7.57
N ALA A 284 -8.78 -14.69 -8.08
CA ALA A 284 -7.35 -14.47 -7.84
C ALA A 284 -7.05 -14.19 -6.35
N PHE A 285 -7.88 -13.40 -5.67
CA PHE A 285 -7.75 -13.18 -4.23
C PHE A 285 -7.94 -14.47 -3.41
N ARG A 286 -8.94 -15.30 -3.75
CA ARG A 286 -9.13 -16.61 -3.11
C ARG A 286 -7.94 -17.55 -3.35
N ALA A 287 -7.38 -17.53 -4.56
CA ALA A 287 -6.17 -18.27 -4.88
C ALA A 287 -4.98 -17.80 -4.02
N GLY A 288 -4.79 -16.49 -3.86
CA GLY A 288 -3.79 -15.91 -2.96
C GLY A 288 -3.99 -16.34 -1.50
N LEU A 289 -5.22 -16.23 -0.98
CA LEU A 289 -5.58 -16.67 0.38
C LEU A 289 -5.28 -18.15 0.61
N SER A 290 -5.44 -19.02 -0.40
CA SER A 290 -5.12 -20.45 -0.26
C SER A 290 -3.65 -20.75 0.03
N GLY A 291 -2.74 -19.78 -0.17
CA GLY A 291 -1.31 -19.91 0.09
C GLY A 291 -0.82 -19.18 1.34
N MET A 292 -1.72 -18.59 2.14
CA MET A 292 -1.39 -17.92 3.39
C MET A 292 -2.39 -18.31 4.49
N THR A 293 -1.93 -18.35 5.73
CA THR A 293 -2.82 -18.54 6.88
C THR A 293 -2.82 -17.29 7.75
N ARG A 294 -3.90 -17.08 8.50
CA ARG A 294 -4.00 -15.99 9.47
C ARG A 294 -2.92 -16.08 10.56
N ALA A 295 -2.53 -17.30 10.95
CA ALA A 295 -1.50 -17.51 11.98
C ALA A 295 -0.10 -17.15 11.47
N ASP A 296 0.23 -17.51 10.22
CA ASP A 296 1.57 -17.31 9.66
C ASP A 296 1.79 -15.87 9.18
N MET A 297 0.75 -15.23 8.63
CA MET A 297 0.83 -13.91 7.99
C MET A 297 -0.40 -13.06 8.34
N PRO A 298 -0.63 -12.72 9.62
CA PRO A 298 -1.87 -12.09 10.08
C PRO A 298 -2.15 -10.75 9.38
N ARG A 299 -1.13 -9.93 9.16
CA ARG A 299 -1.27 -8.61 8.52
C ARG A 299 -1.66 -8.73 7.05
N GLU A 300 -0.95 -9.57 6.30
CA GLU A 300 -1.21 -9.81 4.88
C GLU A 300 -2.57 -10.48 4.67
N TRP A 301 -2.92 -11.45 5.53
CA TRP A 301 -4.19 -12.15 5.47
C TRP A 301 -5.37 -11.20 5.73
N GLY A 302 -5.33 -10.39 6.79
CA GLY A 302 -6.37 -9.41 7.09
C GLY A 302 -6.50 -8.34 6.00
N ARG A 303 -5.37 -7.89 5.44
CA ARG A 303 -5.38 -6.99 4.27
C ARG A 303 -6.03 -7.65 3.06
N LEU A 304 -5.78 -8.93 2.80
CA LEU A 304 -6.36 -9.61 1.65
C LEU A 304 -7.87 -9.87 1.82
N GLN A 305 -8.33 -10.21 3.03
CA GLN A 305 -9.76 -10.27 3.34
C GLN A 305 -10.46 -8.93 3.13
N TRP A 306 -9.81 -7.83 3.51
CA TRP A 306 -10.31 -6.49 3.26
C TRP A 306 -10.48 -6.19 1.76
N GLU A 307 -9.47 -6.50 0.94
CA GLU A 307 -9.55 -6.32 -0.51
C GLU A 307 -10.61 -7.21 -1.16
N LEU A 308 -10.73 -8.47 -0.70
CA LEU A 308 -11.75 -9.40 -1.16
C LEU A 308 -13.17 -8.91 -0.83
N GLY A 309 -13.38 -8.36 0.37
CA GLY A 309 -14.66 -7.77 0.77
C GLY A 309 -15.06 -6.59 -0.11
N LYS A 310 -14.11 -5.69 -0.45
CA LYS A 310 -14.37 -4.58 -1.38
C LYS A 310 -14.73 -5.06 -2.78
N ALA A 311 -13.98 -6.04 -3.31
CA ALA A 311 -14.28 -6.62 -4.62
C ALA A 311 -15.68 -7.26 -4.66
N HIS A 312 -16.07 -7.94 -3.58
CA HIS A 312 -17.41 -8.50 -3.43
C HIS A 312 -18.52 -7.43 -3.40
N VAL A 313 -18.32 -6.29 -2.71
CA VAL A 313 -19.27 -5.16 -2.79
C VAL A 313 -19.37 -4.62 -4.21
N ALA A 314 -18.23 -4.39 -4.87
CA ALA A 314 -18.19 -3.88 -6.23
C ALA A 314 -18.90 -4.81 -7.22
N LEU A 315 -18.76 -6.12 -7.03
CA LEU A 315 -19.43 -7.16 -7.81
C LEU A 315 -20.94 -7.18 -7.54
N GLY A 316 -21.35 -7.15 -6.27
CA GLY A 316 -22.76 -7.12 -5.88
C GLY A 316 -23.52 -5.96 -6.52
N LEU A 317 -22.90 -4.77 -6.57
CA LEU A 317 -23.48 -3.57 -7.18
C LEU A 317 -23.68 -3.66 -8.70
N ARG A 318 -22.91 -4.52 -9.41
CA ARG A 318 -22.92 -4.60 -10.89
C ARG A 318 -23.62 -5.84 -11.42
N ALA A 319 -23.40 -6.98 -10.79
CA ALA A 319 -23.98 -8.26 -11.20
C ALA A 319 -25.29 -8.58 -10.48
N SER A 320 -25.77 -7.66 -9.62
CA SER A 320 -26.98 -7.86 -8.81
C SER A 320 -26.94 -9.12 -7.94
N GLY A 321 -25.78 -9.41 -7.35
CA GLY A 321 -25.53 -10.68 -6.65
C GLY A 321 -25.68 -10.58 -5.14
N VAL A 322 -26.79 -11.09 -4.60
CA VAL A 322 -27.01 -11.31 -3.15
C VAL A 322 -25.80 -11.98 -2.48
N SER A 323 -25.33 -13.07 -3.08
CA SER A 323 -24.21 -13.86 -2.56
C SER A 323 -22.90 -13.06 -2.48
N ALA A 324 -22.72 -12.06 -3.34
CA ALA A 324 -21.55 -11.20 -3.30
C ALA A 324 -21.61 -10.26 -2.08
N PHE A 325 -22.76 -9.67 -1.77
CA PHE A 325 -22.92 -8.85 -0.56
C PHE A 325 -22.77 -9.66 0.73
N GLU A 326 -23.33 -10.87 0.80
CA GLU A 326 -23.12 -11.78 1.94
C GLU A 326 -21.64 -12.14 2.12
N ALA A 327 -20.95 -12.45 1.01
CA ALA A 327 -19.52 -12.73 1.03
C ALA A 327 -18.70 -11.51 1.49
N ALA A 328 -19.09 -10.29 1.08
CA ALA A 328 -18.46 -9.05 1.55
C ALA A 328 -18.59 -8.88 3.06
N VAL A 329 -19.79 -9.04 3.62
CA VAL A 329 -20.04 -8.96 5.07
C VAL A 329 -19.16 -9.96 5.82
N ASN A 330 -19.08 -11.21 5.34
CA ASN A 330 -18.23 -12.23 5.95
C ASN A 330 -16.75 -11.86 5.91
N CYS A 331 -16.24 -11.36 4.78
CA CYS A 331 -14.86 -10.90 4.65
C CYS A 331 -14.55 -9.76 5.64
N PHE A 332 -15.43 -8.76 5.74
CA PHE A 332 -15.23 -7.64 6.67
C PHE A 332 -15.30 -8.06 8.13
N LYS A 333 -16.20 -8.98 8.50
CA LYS A 333 -16.24 -9.56 9.85
C LYS A 333 -14.92 -10.23 10.23
N LEU A 334 -14.29 -10.96 9.31
CA LEU A 334 -12.97 -11.56 9.55
C LEU A 334 -11.86 -10.53 9.80
N VAL A 335 -11.98 -9.32 9.25
CA VAL A 335 -11.02 -8.23 9.46
C VAL A 335 -11.17 -7.57 10.84
N LEU A 336 -12.37 -7.59 11.44
CA LEU A 336 -12.61 -6.99 12.76
C LEU A 336 -11.77 -7.66 13.86
N ASP A 337 -11.52 -8.95 13.76
CA ASP A 337 -10.75 -9.68 14.75
C ASP A 337 -9.29 -9.19 14.86
N ASP A 338 -8.72 -8.64 13.78
CA ASP A 338 -7.35 -8.11 13.74
C ASP A 338 -7.30 -6.58 13.99
N ARG A 339 -8.47 -5.92 14.07
CA ARG A 339 -8.61 -4.48 14.29
C ARG A 339 -9.51 -4.19 15.49
N PRO A 340 -9.03 -4.40 16.73
CA PRO A 340 -9.84 -4.12 17.91
C PRO A 340 -10.15 -2.62 18.02
N ARG A 341 -11.37 -2.32 18.48
CA ARG A 341 -11.87 -0.95 18.66
C ARG A 341 -10.96 -0.12 19.57
N GLU A 342 -10.35 -0.75 20.57
CA GLU A 342 -9.54 -0.11 21.60
C GLU A 342 -8.17 0.35 21.07
N SER A 343 -7.54 -0.44 20.20
CA SER A 343 -6.19 -0.17 19.71
C SER A 343 -6.15 0.52 18.34
N ALA A 344 -7.18 0.33 17.51
CA ALA A 344 -7.27 0.90 16.17
C ALA A 344 -8.69 1.42 15.87
N PRO A 345 -9.22 2.38 16.65
CA PRO A 345 -10.62 2.78 16.61
C PRO A 345 -11.09 3.24 15.22
N LEU A 346 -10.28 4.03 14.51
CA LEU A 346 -10.64 4.53 13.18
C LEU A 346 -10.67 3.43 12.11
N GLU A 347 -9.77 2.45 12.19
CA GLU A 347 -9.75 1.32 11.27
C GLU A 347 -10.92 0.38 11.54
N TRP A 348 -11.22 0.12 12.82
CA TRP A 348 -12.41 -0.64 13.23
C TRP A 348 -13.71 0.02 12.72
N ALA A 349 -13.83 1.34 12.88
CA ALA A 349 -14.97 2.10 12.38
C ALA A 349 -15.08 2.06 10.85
N GLU A 350 -13.96 1.99 10.13
CA GLU A 350 -13.97 1.79 8.68
C GLU A 350 -14.53 0.43 8.29
N VAL A 351 -14.17 -0.63 9.03
CA VAL A 351 -14.72 -1.97 8.78
C VAL A 351 -16.23 -2.00 9.04
N GLN A 352 -16.70 -1.37 10.13
CA GLN A 352 -18.13 -1.25 10.43
C GLN A 352 -18.90 -0.50 9.32
N ASP A 353 -18.35 0.62 8.84
CA ASP A 353 -18.94 1.37 7.74
C ASP A 353 -19.05 0.54 6.45
N ARG A 354 -18.04 -0.30 6.14
CA ARG A 354 -18.09 -1.22 5.00
C ARG A 354 -19.12 -2.34 5.17
N ILE A 355 -19.27 -2.86 6.39
CA ILE A 355 -20.32 -3.84 6.71
C ILE A 355 -21.70 -3.22 6.47
N GLY A 356 -21.94 -2.01 6.98
CA GLY A 356 -23.20 -1.29 6.75
C GLY A 356 -23.48 -1.08 5.26
N ALA A 357 -22.49 -0.67 4.47
CA ALA A 357 -22.64 -0.48 3.03
C ALA A 357 -22.98 -1.79 2.28
N ALA A 358 -22.36 -2.91 2.66
CA ALA A 358 -22.67 -4.22 2.09
C ALA A 358 -24.09 -4.68 2.45
N LEU A 359 -24.54 -4.43 3.69
CA LEU A 359 -25.90 -4.75 4.15
C LEU A 359 -26.97 -3.90 3.45
N VAL A 360 -26.71 -2.61 3.18
CA VAL A 360 -27.60 -1.79 2.33
C VAL A 360 -27.73 -2.39 0.93
N GLY A 361 -26.61 -2.82 0.32
CA GLY A 361 -26.64 -3.52 -0.97
C GLY A 361 -27.47 -4.80 -0.92
N LEU A 362 -27.36 -5.57 0.17
CA LEU A 362 -28.13 -6.79 0.41
C LEU A 362 -29.63 -6.49 0.59
N ALA A 363 -29.97 -5.42 1.32
CA ALA A 363 -31.34 -4.99 1.52
C ALA A 363 -32.08 -4.74 0.20
N GLY A 364 -31.39 -4.29 -0.86
CA GLY A 364 -32.01 -4.15 -2.19
C GLY A 364 -32.68 -5.42 -2.74
N TYR A 365 -32.36 -6.61 -2.19
CA TYR A 365 -32.92 -7.91 -2.59
C TYR A 365 -33.84 -8.53 -1.54
N TYR A 366 -33.74 -8.10 -0.29
CA TYR A 366 -34.55 -8.59 0.83
C TYR A 366 -35.46 -7.47 1.33
N ASN A 367 -36.77 -7.68 1.30
CA ASN A 367 -37.71 -6.64 1.72
C ASN A 367 -37.83 -6.53 3.26
N GLU A 368 -37.25 -7.48 3.99
CA GLU A 368 -37.25 -7.53 5.45
C GLU A 368 -36.51 -6.31 6.05
N PRO A 369 -37.14 -5.57 6.97
CA PRO A 369 -36.53 -4.43 7.65
C PRO A 369 -35.23 -4.74 8.39
N VAL A 370 -35.08 -5.98 8.88
CA VAL A 370 -33.97 -6.41 9.74
C VAL A 370 -32.60 -6.18 9.11
N VAL A 371 -32.46 -6.35 7.79
CA VAL A 371 -31.17 -6.15 7.10
C VAL A 371 -30.76 -4.68 7.12
N LEU A 372 -31.73 -3.76 6.98
CA LEU A 372 -31.48 -2.32 7.08
C LEU A 372 -31.24 -1.89 8.52
N GLU A 373 -31.92 -2.50 9.50
CA GLU A 373 -31.66 -2.26 10.93
C GLU A 373 -30.23 -2.67 11.31
N GLU A 374 -29.76 -3.82 10.83
CA GLU A 374 -28.37 -4.25 10.99
C GLU A 374 -27.38 -3.30 10.30
N ALA A 375 -27.71 -2.81 9.10
CA ALA A 375 -26.89 -1.83 8.40
C ALA A 375 -26.76 -0.52 9.20
N ILE A 376 -27.89 -0.02 9.73
CA ILE A 376 -27.94 1.17 10.57
C ILE A 376 -27.10 0.98 11.83
N ALA A 377 -27.21 -0.17 12.51
CA ALA A 377 -26.42 -0.48 13.69
C ALA A 377 -24.90 -0.50 13.39
N ALA A 378 -24.50 -1.02 12.23
CA ALA A 378 -23.10 -0.97 11.80
C ALA A 378 -22.61 0.47 11.54
N PHE A 379 -23.43 1.32 10.92
CA PHE A 379 -23.07 2.73 10.76
C PHE A 379 -23.07 3.50 12.08
N ASP A 380 -23.98 3.20 13.02
CA ASP A 380 -23.99 3.76 14.36
C ASP A 380 -22.68 3.44 15.09
N ALA A 381 -22.26 2.18 15.05
CA ALA A 381 -20.97 1.74 15.57
C ALA A 381 -19.80 2.52 14.95
N ALA A 382 -19.80 2.74 13.64
CA ALA A 382 -18.78 3.57 12.99
C ALA A 382 -18.80 5.03 13.49
N LEU A 383 -20.00 5.61 13.65
CA LEU A 383 -20.22 7.02 14.03
C LEU A 383 -19.94 7.31 15.51
N ASP A 384 -20.01 6.32 16.40
CA ASP A 384 -19.51 6.41 17.78
C ASP A 384 -18.04 6.86 17.82
N VAL A 385 -17.26 6.36 16.86
CA VAL A 385 -15.82 6.65 16.75
C VAL A 385 -15.59 7.85 15.82
N ARG A 386 -16.22 7.84 14.65
CA ARG A 386 -16.09 8.87 13.62
C ARG A 386 -16.94 10.09 13.99
N ARG A 387 -16.53 10.84 15.00
CA ARG A 387 -17.25 12.04 15.45
C ARG A 387 -16.98 13.23 14.55
N ARG A 388 -18.01 14.07 14.32
CA ARG A 388 -17.94 15.24 13.44
C ARG A 388 -16.84 16.21 13.86
N GLU A 389 -16.61 16.36 15.16
CA GLU A 389 -15.63 17.30 15.72
C GLU A 389 -14.19 16.79 15.62
N ILE A 390 -13.99 15.49 15.34
CA ILE A 390 -12.68 14.84 15.32
C ILE A 390 -12.25 14.51 13.89
N VAL A 391 -13.11 13.83 13.14
CA VAL A 391 -12.85 13.38 11.76
C VAL A 391 -14.05 13.73 10.86
N PRO A 392 -14.31 15.03 10.61
CA PRO A 392 -15.54 15.50 9.95
C PRO A 392 -15.78 14.91 8.56
N SER A 393 -14.73 14.58 7.81
CA SER A 393 -14.85 13.93 6.49
C SER A 393 -15.39 12.51 6.59
N LEU A 394 -14.81 11.69 7.48
CA LEU A 394 -15.23 10.30 7.70
C LEU A 394 -16.59 10.24 8.40
N TRP A 395 -16.86 11.15 9.33
CA TRP A 395 -18.20 11.30 9.92
C TRP A 395 -19.24 11.56 8.84
N ALA A 396 -19.00 12.52 7.93
CA ALA A 396 -19.96 12.87 6.89
C ALA A 396 -20.18 11.72 5.90
N GLU A 397 -19.16 10.92 5.62
CA GLU A 397 -19.31 9.70 4.81
C GLU A 397 -20.25 8.69 5.49
N SER A 398 -19.96 8.30 6.74
CA SER A 398 -20.77 7.32 7.47
C SER A 398 -22.18 7.83 7.79
N ALA A 399 -22.33 9.11 8.13
CA ALA A 399 -23.63 9.72 8.41
C ALA A 399 -24.52 9.77 7.15
N ALA A 400 -23.93 10.05 5.99
CA ALA A 400 -24.66 9.97 4.72
C ALA A 400 -25.11 8.53 4.41
N ASN A 401 -24.22 7.55 4.58
CA ASN A 401 -24.55 6.15 4.34
C ASN A 401 -25.64 5.64 5.30
N ARG A 402 -25.57 6.02 6.59
CA ARG A 402 -26.62 5.74 7.57
C ARG A 402 -27.95 6.39 7.19
N ALA A 403 -27.93 7.67 6.82
CA ALA A 403 -29.13 8.38 6.41
C ALA A 403 -29.81 7.72 5.20
N GLU A 404 -29.02 7.22 4.24
CA GLU A 404 -29.56 6.47 3.11
C GLU A 404 -30.24 5.16 3.54
N ALA A 405 -29.61 4.38 4.43
CA ALA A 405 -30.21 3.16 4.98
C ALA A 405 -31.52 3.46 5.74
N ARG A 406 -31.54 4.54 6.52
CA ARG A 406 -32.74 5.00 7.26
C ARG A 406 -33.85 5.46 6.34
N LEU A 407 -33.52 6.12 5.23
CA LEU A 407 -34.50 6.52 4.21
C LEU A 407 -35.15 5.30 3.55
N GLU A 408 -34.35 4.30 3.19
CA GLU A 408 -34.86 3.06 2.61
C GLU A 408 -35.74 2.28 3.60
N LEU A 409 -35.35 2.23 4.87
CA LEU A 409 -36.15 1.62 5.92
C LEU A 409 -37.47 2.36 6.10
N ALA A 410 -37.41 3.70 6.22
CA ALA A 410 -38.56 4.57 6.35
C ALA A 410 -39.55 4.43 5.19
N GLU A 411 -39.07 4.24 3.96
CA GLU A 411 -39.92 3.96 2.81
C GLU A 411 -40.68 2.64 2.98
N ARG A 412 -39.99 1.56 3.39
CA ARG A 412 -40.59 0.23 3.57
C ARG A 412 -41.63 0.18 4.68
N ILE A 413 -41.36 0.83 5.81
CA ILE A 413 -42.27 0.87 6.96
C ILE A 413 -43.23 2.06 6.95
N ARG A 414 -43.15 2.91 5.92
CA ARG A 414 -43.97 4.13 5.75
C ARG A 414 -43.82 5.14 6.90
N ASP A 415 -42.63 5.23 7.50
CA ASP A 415 -42.35 6.17 8.60
C ASP A 415 -41.85 7.52 8.08
N ARG A 416 -42.78 8.49 7.97
CA ARG A 416 -42.45 9.85 7.56
C ARG A 416 -41.46 10.55 8.50
N VAL A 417 -41.61 10.35 9.82
CA VAL A 417 -40.80 11.07 10.81
C VAL A 417 -39.35 10.61 10.69
N GLU A 418 -39.15 9.33 10.45
CA GLU A 418 -37.82 8.76 10.22
C GLU A 418 -37.21 9.25 8.90
N ALA A 419 -38.00 9.31 7.81
CA ALA A 419 -37.55 9.87 6.55
C ALA A 419 -37.13 11.35 6.67
N GLU A 420 -37.85 12.16 7.45
CA GLU A 420 -37.51 13.57 7.71
C GLU A 420 -36.19 13.73 8.49
N LYS A 421 -36.00 12.92 9.55
CA LYS A 421 -34.76 12.90 10.33
C LYS A 421 -33.57 12.49 9.47
N ALA A 422 -33.71 11.42 8.70
CA ALA A 422 -32.66 10.91 7.82
C ALA A 422 -32.31 11.91 6.71
N THR A 423 -33.31 12.61 6.16
CA THR A 423 -33.08 13.69 5.18
C THR A 423 -32.26 14.82 5.78
N THR A 424 -32.56 15.23 7.02
CA THR A 424 -31.79 16.28 7.71
C THR A 424 -30.36 15.85 7.97
N GLU A 425 -30.15 14.60 8.39
CA GLU A 425 -28.82 14.02 8.57
C GLU A 425 -28.01 14.04 7.27
N LEU A 426 -28.62 13.65 6.14
CA LEU A 426 -27.97 13.68 4.83
C LEU A 426 -27.57 15.11 4.41
N VAL A 427 -28.41 16.11 4.71
CA VAL A 427 -28.07 17.53 4.48
C VAL A 427 -26.83 17.93 5.30
N MET A 428 -26.81 17.61 6.60
CA MET A 428 -25.68 17.93 7.48
C MET A 428 -24.37 17.28 7.02
N ALA A 429 -24.43 16.05 6.51
CA ALA A 429 -23.29 15.37 5.93
C ALA A 429 -22.78 16.09 4.67
N ILE A 430 -23.68 16.44 3.74
CA ILE A 430 -23.34 17.17 2.51
C ILE A 430 -22.73 18.54 2.81
N GLU A 431 -23.31 19.28 3.76
CA GLU A 431 -22.79 20.58 4.19
C GLU A 431 -21.41 20.48 4.82
N THR A 432 -21.17 19.43 5.62
CA THR A 432 -19.85 19.18 6.20
C THR A 432 -18.81 18.90 5.11
N LEU A 433 -19.13 18.07 4.12
CA LEU A 433 -18.25 17.83 2.97
C LEU A 433 -17.97 19.12 2.18
N ARG A 434 -18.98 19.95 1.94
CA ARG A 434 -18.80 21.27 1.29
C ARG A 434 -17.91 22.20 2.11
N GLY A 435 -18.13 22.28 3.42
CA GLY A 435 -17.31 23.09 4.34
C GLY A 435 -15.84 22.64 4.38
N LEU A 436 -15.57 21.37 4.11
CA LEU A 436 -14.22 20.81 3.99
C LEU A 436 -13.59 20.99 2.59
N GLY A 437 -14.30 21.58 1.63
CA GLY A 437 -13.84 21.69 0.24
C GLY A 437 -13.95 20.40 -0.58
N LEU A 438 -14.62 19.37 -0.06
CA LEU A 438 -14.85 18.08 -0.72
C LEU A 438 -16.09 18.15 -1.64
N ALA A 439 -16.03 19.05 -2.62
CA ALA A 439 -17.17 19.38 -3.47
C ALA A 439 -17.63 18.20 -4.34
N ALA A 440 -16.70 17.34 -4.79
CA ALA A 440 -17.03 16.16 -5.58
C ALA A 440 -17.81 15.14 -4.74
N GLU A 441 -17.37 14.87 -3.51
CA GLU A 441 -17.99 13.96 -2.55
C GLU A 441 -19.39 14.43 -2.17
N ALA A 442 -19.57 15.74 -1.96
CA ALA A 442 -20.85 16.37 -1.70
C ALA A 442 -21.78 16.23 -2.92
N LYS A 443 -21.30 16.56 -4.11
CA LYS A 443 -22.07 16.50 -5.36
C LYS A 443 -22.55 15.08 -5.68
N ARG A 444 -21.73 14.05 -5.41
CA ARG A 444 -22.13 12.63 -5.59
C ARG A 444 -23.37 12.23 -4.77
N ARG A 445 -23.67 12.93 -3.68
CA ARG A 445 -24.80 12.64 -2.77
C ARG A 445 -26.07 13.44 -3.06
N GLU A 446 -25.99 14.50 -3.86
CA GLU A 446 -27.14 15.34 -4.21
C GLU A 446 -28.30 14.59 -4.90
N PRO A 447 -28.08 13.60 -5.80
CA PRO A 447 -29.17 12.81 -6.35
C PRO A 447 -29.97 12.06 -5.28
N LYS A 448 -29.30 11.56 -4.25
CA LYS A 448 -29.93 10.84 -3.13
C LYS A 448 -30.71 11.80 -2.23
N LEU A 449 -30.17 12.99 -1.97
CA LEU A 449 -30.91 14.04 -1.25
C LEU A 449 -32.20 14.45 -1.97
N ARG A 450 -32.17 14.55 -3.31
CA ARG A 450 -33.39 14.81 -4.08
C ARG A 450 -34.42 13.69 -3.94
N ARG A 451 -34.00 12.42 -3.98
CA ARG A 451 -34.88 11.27 -3.75
C ARG A 451 -35.49 11.30 -2.34
N ALA A 452 -34.68 11.62 -1.32
CA ALA A 452 -35.13 11.75 0.07
C ALA A 452 -36.26 12.78 0.22
N ALA A 453 -36.11 13.96 -0.39
CA ALA A 453 -37.14 15.00 -0.36
C ALA A 453 -38.45 14.55 -1.02
N VAL A 454 -38.37 13.83 -2.16
CA VAL A 454 -39.54 13.26 -2.84
C VAL A 454 -40.22 12.20 -1.97
N LEU A 455 -39.45 11.34 -1.30
CA LEU A 455 -39.99 10.33 -0.39
C LEU A 455 -40.77 10.98 0.76
N VAL A 456 -40.20 12.01 1.42
CA VAL A 456 -40.87 12.73 2.51
C VAL A 456 -42.21 13.33 2.05
N GLU A 457 -42.25 13.97 0.88
CA GLU A 457 -43.50 14.52 0.33
C GLU A 457 -44.51 13.43 -0.03
N THR A 458 -44.03 12.27 -0.48
CA THR A 458 -44.89 11.13 -0.83
C THR A 458 -45.53 10.53 0.42
N LEU A 459 -44.74 10.34 1.48
CA LEU A 459 -45.21 9.85 2.78
C LEU A 459 -46.08 10.87 3.53
N ARG A 460 -45.99 12.17 3.21
CA ARG A 460 -46.90 13.20 3.73
C ARG A 460 -48.31 13.11 3.13
N LYS A 461 -48.43 12.62 1.90
CA LYS A 461 -49.70 12.56 1.14
C LYS A 461 -50.47 11.25 1.33
N SER A 462 -49.83 10.23 1.89
CA SER A 462 -50.44 8.95 2.25
C SER A 462 -50.80 8.90 3.72
#